data_AF-A0A7S4QE99-F1
#
_entry.id   AF-A0A7S4QE99-F1
#
_cell.length_a   1.000
_cell.length_b   1.000
_cell.length_c   1.000
_cell.angle_alpha   90.00
_cell.angle_beta   90.00
_cell.angle_gamma   90.00
#
_symmetry.space_group_name_H-M   'P 1'
#
loop_
_entity.id
_entity.type
_entity.pdbx_description
1 polymer ?
#
loop_
_entity_poly.entity_id
_entity_poly.type
_entity_poly.pdbx_seq_one_letter_code
_entity_poly.pdbx_strand_id
1 'polypeptide(L)'
;MAAFRAIFASHHFDIQPVVEMNEIYVTAAGAIKEITSDAVFYTPHTDGPYWWLPGASLYRVLVGITPNKMVRTNFNLQHPTDNKTLDMYDTLGFDYNRELHWIENVPGQVNTERRSLIKLHFIVYPKGWHRYGKLCAYLNFSYNTWARQNFVRTLRPETFLSQLNAWWIFATTWTNAMIELLIGWPNLVYVMAAYSLGETAFLILTSFRHYCVYISTFAYRSPPVAHESFMRDCKFYKTLALMHLSKQIMPLVELPRDLTGVAMAMAGFSITILATMQLGMVRTYFGSELGFVKPSWISGFPYNTIPHPMIVGQLIGFSSILYWFKDTMPKETVALVVAHMSSYTLHMVQEMLTSSY
;
A
#
# COMPACT_ATOMS: atom_id res chain seq x y z
N MET A 1 -24.23 -5.35 9.89
CA MET A 1 -24.15 -3.92 10.27
C MET A 1 -23.30 -3.66 11.51
N ALA A 2 -23.41 -4.45 12.60
CA ALA A 2 -22.62 -4.24 13.82
C ALA A 2 -21.09 -4.19 13.57
N ALA A 3 -20.56 -5.12 12.76
CA ALA A 3 -19.14 -5.14 12.39
C ALA A 3 -18.67 -3.84 11.70
N PHE A 4 -19.45 -3.31 10.75
CA PHE A 4 -19.14 -2.02 10.13
C PHE A 4 -19.14 -0.87 11.14
N ARG A 5 -20.02 -0.88 12.13
CA ARG A 5 -20.09 0.18 13.14
C ARG A 5 -18.93 0.16 14.14
N ALA A 6 -18.21 -0.96 14.24
CA ALA A 6 -16.95 -1.04 15.00
C ALA A 6 -15.80 -0.29 14.29
N ILE A 7 -15.86 -0.17 12.96
CA ILE A 7 -14.83 0.48 12.13
C ILE A 7 -15.26 1.90 11.74
N PHE A 8 -16.53 2.06 11.36
CA PHE A 8 -17.12 3.30 10.85
C PHE A 8 -18.14 3.87 11.82
N ALA A 9 -17.73 4.91 12.53
CA ALA A 9 -18.56 5.59 13.50
C ALA A 9 -19.84 6.15 12.86
N SER A 10 -20.99 5.88 13.49
CA SER A 10 -22.33 6.23 12.98
C SER A 10 -22.63 7.72 12.87
N HIS A 11 -21.86 8.55 13.57
CA HIS A 11 -21.94 10.00 13.47
C HIS A 11 -21.14 10.56 12.28
N HIS A 12 -20.13 9.84 11.78
CA HIS A 12 -19.30 10.28 10.66
C HIS A 12 -19.65 9.62 9.32
N PHE A 13 -20.19 8.40 9.34
CA PHE A 13 -20.40 7.61 8.11
C PHE A 13 -21.81 7.02 8.00
N ASP A 14 -22.34 7.07 6.79
CA ASP A 14 -23.53 6.33 6.37
C ASP A 14 -23.13 5.06 5.61
N ILE A 15 -23.97 4.03 5.70
CA ILE A 15 -23.75 2.73 5.09
C ILE A 15 -25.02 2.33 4.36
N GLN A 16 -24.90 1.93 3.09
CA GLN A 16 -26.03 1.52 2.28
C GLN A 16 -25.71 0.21 1.53
N PRO A 17 -26.63 -0.77 1.49
CA PRO A 17 -26.46 -1.95 0.64
C PRO A 17 -26.53 -1.56 -0.84
N VAL A 18 -25.71 -2.21 -1.67
CA VAL A 18 -25.73 -2.10 -3.13
C VAL A 18 -26.26 -3.43 -3.69
N VAL A 19 -27.57 -3.62 -3.58
CA VAL A 19 -28.24 -4.91 -3.80
C VAL A 19 -28.02 -5.44 -5.21
N GLU A 20 -27.90 -4.53 -6.17
CA GLU A 20 -27.70 -4.81 -7.59
C GLU A 20 -26.36 -5.50 -7.89
N MET A 21 -25.40 -5.45 -6.94
CA MET A 21 -24.11 -6.14 -7.06
C MET A 21 -24.10 -7.50 -6.36
N ASN A 22 -25.09 -7.80 -5.52
CA ASN A 22 -25.12 -9.04 -4.74
C ASN A 22 -25.21 -10.26 -5.68
N GLU A 23 -24.46 -11.31 -5.36
CA GLU A 23 -24.45 -12.52 -6.17
C GLU A 23 -24.23 -13.79 -5.35
N ILE A 24 -24.78 -14.91 -5.84
CA ILE A 24 -24.42 -16.25 -5.39
C ILE A 24 -23.32 -16.74 -6.31
N TYR A 25 -22.21 -17.17 -5.73
CA TYR A 25 -21.06 -17.71 -6.46
C TYR A 25 -20.88 -19.18 -6.12
N VAL A 26 -20.79 -20.01 -7.16
CA VAL A 26 -20.52 -21.44 -7.06
C VAL A 26 -19.22 -21.72 -7.80
N THR A 27 -18.23 -22.29 -7.12
CA THR A 27 -16.93 -22.61 -7.73
C THR A 27 -17.10 -23.64 -8.85
N ALA A 28 -16.52 -23.37 -10.02
CA ALA A 28 -16.54 -24.27 -11.16
C ALA A 28 -15.81 -25.60 -10.83
N ALA A 29 -16.39 -26.72 -11.27
CA ALA A 29 -15.75 -28.03 -11.12
C ALA A 29 -14.55 -28.12 -12.08
N GLY A 30 -13.34 -28.23 -11.53
CA GLY A 30 -12.11 -28.35 -12.32
C GLY A 30 -11.57 -27.03 -12.86
N ALA A 31 -11.47 -25.99 -12.03
CA ALA A 31 -10.74 -24.76 -12.38
C ALA A 31 -9.26 -25.09 -12.64
N ILE A 32 -8.92 -25.32 -13.92
CA ILE A 32 -7.57 -25.62 -14.38
C ILE A 32 -6.79 -24.30 -14.50
N LYS A 33 -5.52 -24.31 -14.09
CA LYS A 33 -4.51 -23.24 -14.27
C LYS A 33 -4.12 -23.04 -15.76
N GLU A 34 -5.09 -22.98 -16.67
CA GLU A 34 -4.86 -22.54 -18.05
C GLU A 34 -5.23 -21.06 -18.17
N ILE A 35 -4.69 -20.34 -19.17
CA ILE A 35 -4.96 -18.91 -19.42
C ILE A 35 -6.43 -18.75 -19.82
N THR A 36 -7.28 -18.75 -18.82
CA THR A 36 -8.71 -18.55 -18.86
C THR A 36 -9.03 -17.40 -17.91
N SER A 37 -10.19 -16.78 -18.05
CA SER A 37 -10.58 -15.67 -17.20
C SER A 37 -10.62 -16.03 -15.70
N ASP A 38 -10.75 -17.31 -15.36
CA ASP A 38 -10.67 -17.81 -13.97
C ASP A 38 -9.26 -17.72 -13.39
N ALA A 39 -8.21 -17.74 -14.22
CA ALA A 39 -6.83 -17.55 -13.77
C ALA A 39 -6.63 -16.17 -13.12
N VAL A 40 -7.45 -15.17 -13.50
CA VAL A 40 -7.42 -13.83 -12.89
C VAL A 40 -7.66 -13.89 -11.38
N PHE A 41 -8.54 -14.79 -10.91
CA PHE A 41 -8.80 -14.91 -9.47
C PHE A 41 -7.62 -15.52 -8.69
N TYR A 42 -6.78 -16.30 -9.37
CA TYR A 42 -5.56 -16.88 -8.80
C TYR A 42 -4.35 -15.94 -8.89
N THR A 43 -4.48 -14.83 -9.63
CA THR A 43 -3.50 -13.74 -9.64
C THR A 43 -3.93 -12.61 -8.68
N PRO A 44 -3.00 -11.89 -8.05
CA PRO A 44 -3.34 -10.69 -7.28
C PRO A 44 -4.16 -9.70 -8.11
N HIS A 45 -5.30 -9.25 -7.59
CA HIS A 45 -6.18 -8.27 -8.24
C HIS A 45 -6.99 -7.46 -7.21
N THR A 46 -7.48 -6.29 -7.62
CA THR A 46 -8.60 -5.61 -6.97
C THR A 46 -9.85 -5.87 -7.79
N ASP A 47 -11.02 -5.91 -7.16
CA ASP A 47 -12.25 -6.20 -7.90
C ASP A 47 -12.74 -5.00 -8.71
N GLY A 48 -12.54 -3.78 -8.19
CA GLY A 48 -12.98 -2.54 -8.80
C GLY A 48 -11.84 -1.58 -9.14
N PRO A 49 -12.04 -0.67 -10.11
CA PRO A 49 -11.03 0.29 -10.55
C PRO A 49 -11.14 1.65 -9.84
N TYR A 50 -12.10 1.82 -8.92
CA TYR A 50 -12.44 3.13 -8.36
C TYR A 50 -11.73 3.44 -7.04
N TRP A 51 -10.44 3.08 -6.96
CA TRP A 51 -9.58 3.34 -5.79
C TRP A 51 -9.45 4.83 -5.45
N TRP A 52 -9.66 5.72 -6.43
CA TRP A 52 -9.50 7.18 -6.30
C TRP A 52 -10.69 7.90 -5.66
N LEU A 53 -11.81 7.23 -5.39
CA LEU A 53 -13.02 7.88 -4.84
C LEU A 53 -12.78 8.34 -3.38
N PRO A 54 -12.62 9.65 -3.10
CA PRO A 54 -12.27 10.11 -1.76
C PRO A 54 -13.40 9.88 -0.76
N GLY A 55 -13.06 9.41 0.45
CA GLY A 55 -14.01 9.26 1.55
C GLY A 55 -15.12 8.21 1.35
N ALA A 56 -15.15 7.51 0.20
CA ALA A 56 -16.10 6.44 -0.07
C ALA A 56 -15.38 5.11 -0.32
N SER A 57 -15.91 4.05 0.28
CA SER A 57 -15.43 2.68 0.14
C SER A 57 -16.58 1.76 -0.17
N LEU A 58 -16.42 0.90 -1.18
CA LEU A 58 -17.35 -0.17 -1.44
C LEU A 58 -16.79 -1.43 -0.81
N TYR A 59 -17.52 -2.03 0.12
CA TYR A 59 -17.14 -3.29 0.73
C TYR A 59 -17.84 -4.46 0.05
N ARG A 60 -17.06 -5.46 -0.34
CA ARG A 60 -17.55 -6.79 -0.67
C ARG A 60 -17.48 -7.65 0.59
N VAL A 61 -18.60 -8.24 0.96
CA VAL A 61 -18.75 -9.14 2.09
C VAL A 61 -19.09 -10.52 1.57
N LEU A 62 -18.15 -11.45 1.73
CA LEU A 62 -18.32 -12.86 1.44
C LEU A 62 -18.97 -13.55 2.63
N VAL A 63 -19.97 -14.40 2.37
CA VAL A 63 -20.64 -15.25 3.37
C VAL A 63 -20.54 -16.69 2.90
N GLY A 64 -19.92 -17.57 3.70
CA GLY A 64 -19.79 -18.99 3.38
C GLY A 64 -21.12 -19.73 3.52
N ILE A 65 -21.52 -20.48 2.49
CA ILE A 65 -22.79 -21.24 2.49
C ILE A 65 -22.56 -22.74 2.61
N THR A 66 -21.43 -23.23 2.10
CA THR A 66 -21.02 -24.64 2.13
C THR A 66 -19.68 -24.76 2.83
N PRO A 67 -19.34 -25.90 3.47
CA PRO A 67 -18.02 -26.09 4.05
C PRO A 67 -16.90 -25.93 3.02
N ASN A 68 -15.82 -25.27 3.45
CA ASN A 68 -14.68 -25.00 2.60
C ASN A 68 -13.38 -25.10 3.39
N LYS A 69 -12.54 -26.06 3.01
CA LYS A 69 -11.17 -26.24 3.51
C LYS A 69 -10.11 -26.05 2.43
N MET A 70 -10.54 -26.09 1.16
CA MET A 70 -9.66 -26.07 0.00
C MET A 70 -9.28 -24.65 -0.44
N VAL A 71 -10.21 -23.69 -0.48
CA VAL A 71 -9.93 -22.38 -1.09
C VAL A 71 -9.61 -21.35 0.00
N ARG A 72 -8.40 -20.80 -0.06
CA ARG A 72 -7.92 -19.72 0.80
C ARG A 72 -7.90 -18.41 0.02
N THR A 73 -8.41 -17.34 0.62
CA THR A 73 -8.24 -15.97 0.13
C THR A 73 -7.04 -15.36 0.84
N ASN A 74 -6.09 -14.85 0.05
CA ASN A 74 -4.89 -14.21 0.54
C ASN A 74 -4.99 -12.70 0.41
N PHE A 75 -4.42 -12.02 1.40
CA PHE A 75 -4.29 -10.58 1.48
C PHE A 75 -2.83 -10.24 1.70
N ASN A 76 -2.31 -9.24 1.01
CA ASN A 76 -0.89 -8.87 1.11
C ASN A 76 -0.63 -7.41 1.49
N LEU A 77 -1.62 -6.52 1.42
CA LEU A 77 -1.41 -5.08 1.65
C LEU A 77 -1.93 -4.61 3.00
N GLN A 78 -3.19 -4.88 3.31
CA GLN A 78 -3.78 -4.40 4.57
C GLN A 78 -3.58 -5.41 5.70
N HIS A 79 -3.60 -6.72 5.38
CA HIS A 79 -3.58 -7.78 6.38
C HIS A 79 -2.71 -8.99 5.99
N PRO A 80 -1.38 -8.83 5.86
CA PRO A 80 -0.46 -9.86 5.35
C PRO A 80 -0.44 -11.18 6.14
N THR A 81 -0.93 -11.19 7.39
CA THR A 81 -1.01 -12.38 8.25
C THR A 81 -2.41 -12.99 8.35
N ASP A 82 -3.41 -12.41 7.67
CA ASP A 82 -4.82 -12.79 7.79
C ASP A 82 -5.36 -13.49 6.56
N ASN A 83 -4.58 -14.36 5.93
CA ASN A 83 -5.13 -15.23 4.89
C ASN A 83 -6.29 -16.05 5.50
N LYS A 84 -7.48 -15.97 4.90
CA LYS A 84 -8.69 -16.61 5.44
C LYS A 84 -9.18 -17.69 4.50
N THR A 85 -9.34 -18.90 5.05
CA THR A 85 -10.17 -19.93 4.45
C THR A 85 -11.57 -19.73 5.00
N LEU A 86 -12.43 -19.09 4.21
CA LEU A 86 -13.82 -18.80 4.59
C LEU A 86 -14.62 -20.11 4.62
N ASP A 87 -15.01 -20.59 5.79
CA ASP A 87 -15.82 -21.80 5.98
C ASP A 87 -17.32 -21.45 6.04
N MET A 88 -18.18 -22.46 6.20
CA MET A 88 -19.62 -22.28 6.33
C MET A 88 -19.97 -21.32 7.47
N TYR A 89 -20.84 -20.34 7.19
CA TYR A 89 -21.27 -19.26 8.08
C TYR A 89 -20.23 -18.19 8.45
N ASP A 90 -18.98 -18.36 8.03
CA ASP A 90 -18.00 -17.29 8.18
C ASP A 90 -18.37 -16.11 7.29
N THR A 91 -18.00 -14.91 7.76
CA THR A 91 -18.16 -13.66 7.01
C THR A 91 -16.83 -12.93 6.88
N LEU A 92 -16.50 -12.48 5.68
CA LEU A 92 -15.28 -11.74 5.38
C LEU A 92 -15.61 -10.51 4.54
N GLY A 93 -15.30 -9.32 5.05
CA GLY A 93 -15.51 -8.05 4.35
C GLY A 93 -14.18 -7.38 4.00
N PHE A 94 -14.05 -6.89 2.76
CA PHE A 94 -12.90 -6.10 2.32
C PHE A 94 -13.31 -5.03 1.30
N ASP A 95 -12.47 -3.99 1.12
CA ASP A 95 -12.75 -2.91 0.17
C ASP A 95 -12.56 -3.41 -1.27
N TYR A 96 -13.66 -3.48 -2.02
CA TYR A 96 -13.76 -3.92 -3.41
C TYR A 96 -12.80 -3.17 -4.34
N ASN A 97 -12.54 -1.88 -4.08
CA ASN A 97 -11.72 -1.05 -4.96
C ASN A 97 -10.24 -1.01 -4.56
N ARG A 98 -9.89 -1.42 -3.35
CA ARG A 98 -8.57 -1.12 -2.75
C ARG A 98 -7.89 -2.32 -2.11
N GLU A 99 -8.61 -3.38 -1.82
CA GLU A 99 -8.00 -4.58 -1.26
C GLU A 99 -7.45 -5.48 -2.37
N LEU A 100 -6.13 -5.56 -2.44
CA LEU A 100 -5.45 -6.50 -3.31
C LEU A 100 -5.55 -7.90 -2.70
N HIS A 101 -6.13 -8.84 -3.45
CA HIS A 101 -6.35 -10.20 -2.98
C HIS A 101 -6.28 -11.22 -4.13
N TRP A 102 -6.13 -12.49 -3.78
CA TRP A 102 -6.22 -13.62 -4.71
C TRP A 102 -6.64 -14.89 -3.97
N ILE A 103 -7.07 -15.90 -4.70
CA ILE A 103 -7.38 -17.21 -4.15
C ILE A 103 -6.28 -18.23 -4.46
N GLU A 104 -6.10 -19.20 -3.59
CA GLU A 104 -5.30 -20.38 -3.87
C GLU A 104 -5.90 -21.64 -3.23
N ASN A 105 -5.47 -22.80 -3.72
CA ASN A 105 -5.84 -24.08 -3.12
C ASN A 105 -4.86 -24.44 -2.02
N VAL A 106 -5.38 -24.72 -0.82
CA VAL A 106 -4.60 -25.22 0.31
C VAL A 106 -4.10 -26.64 -0.02
N PRO A 107 -2.77 -26.89 0.01
CA PRO A 107 -2.22 -28.19 -0.33
C PRO A 107 -2.80 -29.32 0.53
N GLY A 108 -3.21 -30.41 -0.11
CA GLY A 108 -3.74 -31.60 0.56
C GLY A 108 -5.18 -31.48 1.09
N GLN A 109 -5.86 -30.34 0.90
CA GLN A 109 -7.25 -30.16 1.28
C GLN A 109 -8.17 -30.33 0.08
N VAL A 110 -9.30 -31.00 0.28
CA VAL A 110 -10.33 -31.21 -0.74
C VAL A 110 -11.69 -30.94 -0.09
N ASN A 111 -12.56 -30.22 -0.79
CA ASN A 111 -13.93 -30.03 -0.34
C ASN A 111 -14.78 -31.25 -0.71
N THR A 112 -15.62 -31.70 0.22
CA THR A 112 -16.57 -32.80 0.00
C THR A 112 -17.72 -32.42 -0.92
N GLU A 113 -18.02 -31.12 -1.00
CA GLU A 113 -19.07 -30.57 -1.87
C GLU A 113 -18.58 -29.33 -2.64
N ARG A 114 -19.37 -28.88 -3.61
CA ARG A 114 -19.05 -27.67 -4.38
C ARG A 114 -19.12 -26.44 -3.49
N ARG A 115 -18.00 -25.72 -3.39
CA ARG A 115 -17.93 -24.45 -2.66
C ARG A 115 -18.92 -23.45 -3.23
N SER A 116 -19.80 -22.96 -2.38
CA SER A 116 -20.76 -21.89 -2.67
C SER A 116 -20.65 -20.80 -1.61
N LEU A 117 -20.73 -19.55 -2.06
CA LEU A 117 -20.68 -18.36 -1.20
C LEU A 117 -21.65 -17.30 -1.72
N ILE A 118 -22.11 -16.43 -0.82
CA ILE A 118 -22.84 -15.22 -1.18
C ILE A 118 -21.86 -14.05 -1.13
N LYS A 119 -21.88 -13.20 -2.16
CA LYS A 119 -21.21 -11.89 -2.14
C LYS A 119 -22.27 -10.81 -1.93
N LEU A 120 -22.14 -10.07 -0.85
CA LEU A 120 -22.96 -8.92 -0.51
C LEU A 120 -22.14 -7.64 -0.65
N HIS A 121 -22.75 -6.53 -1.04
CA HIS A 121 -22.02 -5.28 -1.24
C HIS A 121 -22.62 -4.13 -0.43
N PHE A 122 -21.75 -3.33 0.18
CA PHE A 122 -22.13 -2.18 1.01
C PHE A 122 -21.25 -0.98 0.68
N ILE A 123 -21.85 0.15 0.33
CA ILE A 123 -21.13 1.42 0.17
C ILE A 123 -21.09 2.14 1.53
N VAL A 124 -19.90 2.59 1.92
CA VAL A 124 -19.64 3.43 3.09
C VAL A 124 -19.20 4.80 2.58
N TYR A 125 -19.80 5.87 3.09
CA TYR A 125 -19.49 7.24 2.67
C TYR A 125 -19.74 8.26 3.80
N PRO A 126 -19.22 9.50 3.71
CA PRO A 126 -19.36 10.49 4.77
C PRO A 126 -20.82 10.87 4.97
N LYS A 127 -21.22 11.08 6.22
CA LYS A 127 -22.60 11.38 6.57
C LYS A 127 -23.10 12.63 5.86
N GLY A 128 -24.32 12.56 5.30
CA GLY A 128 -24.93 13.65 4.54
C GLY A 128 -24.49 13.73 3.06
N TRP A 129 -23.48 12.96 2.63
CA TRP A 129 -23.01 12.94 1.23
C TRP A 129 -23.79 11.93 0.37
N HIS A 130 -25.11 11.82 0.57
CA HIS A 130 -25.92 10.76 -0.04
C HIS A 130 -25.89 10.75 -1.58
N ARG A 131 -25.84 11.92 -2.23
CA ARG A 131 -25.73 12.00 -3.70
C ARG A 131 -24.41 11.42 -4.19
N TYR A 132 -23.32 11.74 -3.49
CA TYR A 132 -22.01 11.20 -3.78
C TYR A 132 -21.95 9.69 -3.52
N GLY A 133 -22.46 9.22 -2.37
CA GLY A 133 -22.55 7.79 -2.06
C GLY A 133 -23.32 7.00 -3.12
N LYS A 134 -24.46 7.53 -3.59
CA LYS A 134 -25.25 6.93 -4.69
C LYS A 134 -24.48 6.90 -6.01
N LEU A 135 -23.77 7.98 -6.35
CA LEU A 135 -22.92 8.02 -7.54
C LEU A 135 -21.81 6.97 -7.47
N CYS A 136 -21.10 6.87 -6.34
CA CYS A 136 -20.06 5.86 -6.13
C CYS A 136 -20.62 4.44 -6.25
N ALA A 137 -21.79 4.17 -5.66
CA ALA A 137 -22.47 2.88 -5.79
C ALA A 137 -22.83 2.57 -7.24
N TYR A 138 -23.40 3.54 -7.96
CA TYR A 138 -23.76 3.38 -9.37
C TYR A 138 -22.55 3.09 -10.27
N LEU A 139 -21.44 3.81 -10.07
CA LEU A 139 -20.19 3.58 -10.82
C LEU A 139 -19.68 2.15 -10.61
N ASN A 140 -19.59 1.71 -9.35
CA ASN A 140 -19.15 0.35 -9.02
C ASN A 140 -20.08 -0.72 -9.59
N PHE A 141 -21.40 -0.54 -9.45
CA PHE A 141 -22.39 -1.44 -10.03
C PHE A 141 -22.24 -1.53 -11.55
N SER A 142 -22.12 -0.39 -12.23
CA SER A 142 -21.98 -0.33 -13.69
C SER A 142 -20.71 -1.07 -14.15
N TYR A 143 -19.59 -0.83 -13.47
CA TYR A 143 -18.35 -1.55 -13.74
C TYR A 143 -18.49 -3.06 -13.48
N ASN A 144 -19.07 -3.46 -12.34
CA ASN A 144 -19.23 -4.87 -11.98
C ASN A 144 -20.08 -5.63 -13.02
N THR A 145 -21.17 -5.02 -13.49
CA THR A 145 -22.01 -5.57 -14.57
C THR A 145 -21.22 -5.71 -15.87
N TRP A 146 -20.48 -4.66 -16.26
CA TRP A 146 -19.63 -4.70 -17.46
C TRP A 146 -18.54 -5.77 -17.35
N ALA A 147 -17.81 -5.80 -16.24
CA ALA A 147 -16.71 -6.73 -16.00
C ALA A 147 -17.23 -8.17 -16.06
N ARG A 148 -18.34 -8.47 -15.37
CA ARG A 148 -18.98 -9.80 -15.38
C ARG A 148 -19.38 -10.25 -16.78
N GLN A 149 -19.97 -9.38 -17.59
CA GLN A 149 -20.30 -9.70 -18.98
C GLN A 149 -19.06 -10.05 -19.81
N ASN A 150 -17.95 -9.34 -19.58
CA ASN A 150 -16.69 -9.64 -20.25
C ASN A 150 -16.07 -10.95 -19.76
N PHE A 151 -16.06 -11.22 -18.45
CA PHE A 151 -15.60 -12.48 -17.87
C PHE A 151 -16.34 -13.69 -18.47
N VAL A 152 -17.67 -13.64 -18.54
CA VAL A 152 -18.46 -14.74 -19.11
C VAL A 152 -18.13 -14.97 -20.59
N ARG A 153 -17.88 -13.90 -21.36
CA ARG A 153 -17.49 -13.98 -22.77
C ARG A 153 -16.07 -14.52 -22.99
N THR A 154 -15.19 -14.40 -22.00
CA THR A 154 -13.77 -14.80 -22.11
C THR A 154 -13.43 -16.07 -21.34
N LEU A 155 -14.41 -16.75 -20.74
CA LEU A 155 -14.23 -18.05 -20.08
C LEU A 155 -13.68 -19.12 -21.04
N ARG A 156 -14.11 -19.10 -22.30
CA ARG A 156 -13.64 -20.00 -23.37
C ARG A 156 -13.47 -19.20 -24.66
N PRO A 157 -12.33 -18.52 -24.85
CA PRO A 157 -12.13 -17.65 -26.01
C PRO A 157 -11.86 -18.48 -27.26
N GLU A 158 -12.88 -18.68 -28.10
CA GLU A 158 -12.79 -19.47 -29.34
C GLU A 158 -12.30 -18.64 -30.55
N THR A 159 -12.49 -17.32 -30.51
CA THR A 159 -12.12 -16.40 -31.61
C THR A 159 -10.89 -15.56 -31.27
N PHE A 160 -10.15 -15.12 -32.28
CA PHE A 160 -9.01 -14.21 -32.10
C PHE A 160 -9.38 -12.94 -31.30
N LEU A 161 -10.54 -12.35 -31.57
CA LEU A 161 -11.01 -11.17 -30.84
C LEU A 161 -11.29 -11.49 -29.36
N SER A 162 -11.88 -12.65 -29.07
CA SER A 162 -12.08 -13.09 -27.68
C SER A 162 -10.77 -13.38 -26.95
N GLN A 163 -9.75 -13.87 -27.65
CA GLN A 163 -8.41 -14.09 -27.10
C GLN A 163 -7.70 -12.76 -26.83
N LEU A 164 -7.80 -11.78 -27.74
CA LEU A 164 -7.28 -10.44 -27.54
C LEU A 164 -7.94 -9.75 -26.33
N ASN A 165 -9.26 -9.89 -26.19
CA ASN A 165 -10.00 -9.39 -25.04
C ASN A 165 -9.57 -10.07 -23.73
N ALA A 166 -9.36 -11.39 -23.73
CA ALA A 166 -8.85 -12.11 -22.56
C ALA A 166 -7.44 -11.62 -22.16
N TRP A 167 -6.55 -11.41 -23.15
CA TRP A 167 -5.23 -10.83 -22.93
C TRP A 167 -5.29 -9.41 -22.37
N TRP A 168 -6.17 -8.57 -22.90
CA TRP A 168 -6.38 -7.22 -22.39
C TRP A 168 -6.85 -7.21 -20.93
N ILE A 169 -7.82 -8.07 -20.58
CA ILE A 169 -8.31 -8.22 -19.20
C ILE A 169 -7.17 -8.67 -18.27
N PHE A 170 -6.39 -9.68 -18.70
CA PHE A 170 -5.25 -10.15 -17.92
C PHE A 170 -4.21 -9.04 -17.72
N ALA A 171 -3.78 -8.37 -18.80
CA ALA A 171 -2.78 -7.32 -18.75
C ALA A 171 -3.22 -6.15 -17.86
N THR A 172 -4.46 -5.68 -18.03
CA THR A 172 -5.01 -4.58 -17.20
C THR A 172 -5.13 -4.98 -15.73
N THR A 173 -5.57 -6.20 -15.43
CA THR A 173 -5.68 -6.68 -14.05
C THR A 173 -4.30 -6.82 -13.40
N TRP A 174 -3.34 -7.40 -14.12
CA TRP A 174 -1.97 -7.56 -13.64
C TRP A 174 -1.29 -6.20 -13.43
N THR A 175 -1.39 -5.27 -14.39
CA THR A 175 -0.82 -3.93 -14.27
C THR A 175 -1.42 -3.19 -13.08
N ASN A 176 -2.74 -3.27 -12.89
CA ASN A 176 -3.43 -2.68 -11.74
C ASN A 176 -2.90 -3.25 -10.42
N ALA A 177 -2.71 -4.57 -10.33
CA ALA A 177 -2.15 -5.23 -9.16
C ALA A 177 -0.69 -4.81 -8.89
N MET A 178 0.14 -4.71 -9.92
CA MET A 178 1.54 -4.29 -9.77
C MET A 178 1.65 -2.83 -9.35
N ILE A 179 0.81 -1.95 -9.90
CA ILE A 179 0.75 -0.55 -9.45
C ILE A 179 0.37 -0.50 -7.98
N GLU A 180 -0.66 -1.21 -7.55
CA GLU A 180 -1.07 -1.20 -6.15
C GLU A 180 0.00 -1.80 -5.23
N LEU A 181 0.70 -2.86 -5.65
CA LEU A 181 1.77 -3.47 -4.86
C LEU A 181 3.01 -2.57 -4.71
N LEU A 182 3.41 -1.89 -5.79
CA LEU A 182 4.71 -1.19 -5.85
C LEU A 182 4.60 0.30 -5.54
N ILE A 183 3.54 0.95 -6.00
CA ILE A 183 3.37 2.41 -5.94
C ILE A 183 2.17 2.79 -5.08
N GLY A 184 1.04 2.11 -5.26
CA GLY A 184 -0.26 2.53 -4.74
C GLY A 184 -0.88 3.58 -5.63
N TRP A 185 -2.08 3.32 -6.10
CA TRP A 185 -2.75 4.28 -6.96
C TRP A 185 -3.03 5.65 -6.30
N PRO A 186 -3.38 5.74 -5.00
CA PRO A 186 -3.50 7.03 -4.32
C PRO A 186 -2.20 7.86 -4.38
N ASN A 187 -1.04 7.20 -4.32
CA ASN A 187 0.25 7.89 -4.42
C ASN A 187 0.50 8.40 -5.83
N LEU A 188 0.13 7.63 -6.86
CA LEU A 188 0.26 8.06 -8.25
C LEU A 188 -0.59 9.31 -8.52
N VAL A 189 -1.84 9.34 -8.05
CA VAL A 189 -2.70 10.55 -8.16
C VAL A 189 -2.11 11.72 -7.42
N TYR A 190 -1.60 11.50 -6.20
CA TYR A 190 -0.95 12.56 -5.45
C TYR A 190 0.29 13.12 -6.18
N VAL A 191 1.12 12.26 -6.77
CA VAL A 191 2.29 12.67 -7.56
C VAL A 191 1.87 13.47 -8.79
N MET A 192 0.85 13.02 -9.53
CA MET A 192 0.32 13.74 -10.69
C MET A 192 -0.27 15.10 -10.28
N ALA A 193 -1.00 15.17 -9.16
CA ALA A 193 -1.54 16.42 -8.64
C ALA A 193 -0.42 17.37 -8.16
N ALA A 194 0.60 16.85 -7.48
CA ALA A 194 1.75 17.65 -7.09
C ALA A 194 2.51 18.19 -8.31
N TYR A 195 2.64 17.38 -9.35
CA TYR A 195 3.29 17.76 -10.61
C TYR A 195 2.51 18.86 -11.35
N SER A 196 1.17 18.77 -11.39
CA SER A 196 0.34 19.78 -12.06
C SER A 196 0.35 21.15 -11.36
N LEU A 197 0.76 21.21 -10.10
CA LEU A 197 0.94 22.46 -9.34
C LEU A 197 2.27 23.16 -9.63
N GLY A 198 3.16 22.57 -10.44
CA GLY A 198 4.44 23.16 -10.85
C GLY A 198 5.66 22.58 -10.13
N GLU A 199 6.86 22.93 -10.59
CA GLU A 199 8.11 22.28 -10.16
C GLU A 199 8.39 22.41 -8.66
N THR A 200 8.19 23.61 -8.09
CA THR A 200 8.42 23.84 -6.65
C THR A 200 7.42 23.07 -5.79
N ALA A 201 6.14 23.06 -6.18
CA ALA A 201 5.10 22.31 -5.48
C ALA A 201 5.39 20.81 -5.56
N PHE A 202 5.74 20.31 -6.74
CA PHE A 202 6.14 18.93 -6.96
C PHE A 202 7.27 18.53 -6.03
N LEU A 203 8.37 19.29 -6.03
CA LEU A 203 9.52 19.07 -5.18
C LEU A 203 9.14 18.98 -3.70
N ILE A 204 8.42 19.97 -3.17
CA ILE A 204 8.10 20.02 -1.73
C ILE A 204 7.13 18.90 -1.36
N LEU A 205 6.04 18.75 -2.12
CA LEU A 205 4.96 17.83 -1.79
C LEU A 205 5.38 16.36 -1.86
N THR A 206 6.35 16.00 -2.70
CA THR A 206 6.87 14.61 -2.78
C THR A 206 8.08 14.40 -1.87
N SER A 207 8.91 15.42 -1.62
CA SER A 207 10.12 15.26 -0.79
C SER A 207 9.80 15.07 0.70
N PHE A 208 8.72 15.64 1.21
CA PHE A 208 8.41 15.59 2.64
C PHE A 208 7.30 14.62 3.01
N ARG A 209 6.64 14.00 2.02
CA ARG A 209 5.45 13.17 2.27
C ARG A 209 5.73 11.95 3.14
N HIS A 210 6.88 11.28 2.98
CA HIS A 210 7.21 10.10 3.80
C HIS A 210 7.32 10.45 5.30
N TYR A 211 7.79 11.65 5.66
CA TYR A 211 7.80 12.07 7.07
C TYR A 211 6.39 12.24 7.62
N CYS A 212 5.48 12.87 6.86
CA CYS A 212 4.09 12.99 7.26
C CYS A 212 3.44 11.62 7.45
N VAL A 213 3.76 10.65 6.58
CA VAL A 213 3.28 9.27 6.71
C VAL A 213 3.87 8.60 7.95
N TYR A 214 5.18 8.73 8.23
CA TYR A 214 5.79 8.21 9.46
C TYR A 214 5.14 8.78 10.72
N ILE A 215 5.08 10.11 10.82
CA ILE A 215 4.59 10.82 12.00
C ILE A 215 3.11 10.50 12.26
N SER A 216 2.29 10.49 11.20
CA SER A 216 0.85 10.20 11.33
C SER A 216 0.59 8.73 11.69
N THR A 217 1.25 7.78 11.04
CA THR A 217 1.11 6.36 11.38
C THR A 217 1.52 6.10 12.82
N PHE A 218 2.63 6.69 13.27
CA PHE A 218 3.08 6.54 14.64
C PHE A 218 2.09 7.14 15.64
N ALA A 219 1.51 8.31 15.33
CA ALA A 219 0.53 8.99 16.18
C ALA A 219 -0.81 8.23 16.28
N TYR A 220 -1.26 7.58 15.21
CA TYR A 220 -2.57 6.91 15.11
C TYR A 220 -2.48 5.38 15.05
N ARG A 221 -1.44 4.79 15.66
CA ARG A 221 -1.10 3.35 15.63
C ARG A 221 -2.14 2.36 16.20
N SER A 222 -3.36 2.80 16.52
CA SER A 222 -4.47 1.95 16.98
C SER A 222 -5.77 2.53 16.42
N PRO A 223 -6.58 1.84 15.58
CA PRO A 223 -6.68 0.39 15.21
C PRO A 223 -5.57 -0.13 14.25
N PRO A 224 -5.56 -1.44 13.87
CA PRO A 224 -4.51 -2.03 13.03
C PRO A 224 -4.28 -1.25 11.73
N VAL A 225 -3.03 -0.84 11.54
CA VAL A 225 -2.54 -0.11 10.37
C VAL A 225 -2.31 -1.09 9.23
N ALA A 226 -2.68 -0.71 8.00
CA ALA A 226 -2.29 -1.42 6.78
C ALA A 226 -0.77 -1.32 6.56
N HIS A 227 -0.01 -2.20 7.21
CA HIS A 227 1.45 -2.06 7.37
C HIS A 227 2.22 -2.12 6.05
N GLU A 228 1.84 -3.01 5.14
CA GLU A 228 2.51 -3.14 3.84
C GLU A 228 2.21 -1.93 2.94
N SER A 229 0.97 -1.42 2.95
CA SER A 229 0.64 -0.14 2.30
C SER A 229 1.44 1.03 2.88
N PHE A 230 1.54 1.11 4.21
CA PHE A 230 2.36 2.11 4.88
C PHE A 230 3.84 2.03 4.49
N MET A 231 4.41 0.82 4.49
CA MET A 231 5.80 0.59 4.10
C MET A 231 6.02 0.94 2.62
N ARG A 232 5.12 0.55 1.72
CA ARG A 232 5.13 0.92 0.30
C ARG A 232 5.18 2.44 0.13
N ASP A 233 4.25 3.16 0.76
CA ASP A 233 4.13 4.61 0.63
C ASP A 233 5.41 5.31 1.13
N CYS A 234 5.91 4.90 2.29
CA CYS A 234 7.15 5.47 2.84
C CYS A 234 8.36 5.21 1.93
N LYS A 235 8.53 4.00 1.40
CA LYS A 235 9.61 3.66 0.46
C LYS A 235 9.51 4.47 -0.83
N PHE A 236 8.30 4.60 -1.36
CA PHE A 236 8.04 5.32 -2.60
C PHE A 236 8.40 6.80 -2.47
N TYR A 237 7.85 7.49 -1.46
CA TYR A 237 8.13 8.92 -1.26
C TYR A 237 9.57 9.18 -0.80
N LYS A 238 10.18 8.29 0.00
CA LYS A 238 11.60 8.40 0.33
C LYS A 238 12.48 8.28 -0.90
N THR A 239 12.15 7.39 -1.83
CA THR A 239 12.85 7.28 -3.12
C THR A 239 12.72 8.57 -3.93
N LEU A 240 11.51 9.14 -4.05
CA LEU A 240 11.30 10.41 -4.74
C LEU A 240 12.10 11.56 -4.07
N ALA A 241 12.08 11.65 -2.75
CA ALA A 241 12.84 12.63 -1.99
C ALA A 241 14.36 12.52 -2.28
N LEU A 242 14.90 11.30 -2.27
CA LEU A 242 16.30 11.07 -2.59
C LEU A 242 16.62 11.40 -4.05
N MET A 243 15.72 11.13 -5.00
CA MET A 243 15.88 11.54 -6.40
C MET A 243 15.92 13.06 -6.55
N HIS A 244 15.03 13.78 -5.84
CA HIS A 244 15.04 15.24 -5.81
C HIS A 244 16.34 15.81 -5.24
N LEU A 245 16.79 15.29 -4.10
CA LEU A 245 18.08 15.69 -3.50
C LEU A 245 19.24 15.38 -4.44
N SER A 246 19.24 14.21 -5.07
CA SER A 246 20.29 13.81 -6.02
C SER A 246 20.32 14.74 -7.24
N LYS A 247 19.15 15.10 -7.79
CA LYS A 247 19.05 16.07 -8.90
C LYS A 247 19.69 17.42 -8.54
N GLN A 248 19.57 17.87 -7.29
CA GLN A 248 20.10 19.16 -6.84
C GLN A 248 21.59 19.11 -6.46
N ILE A 249 22.07 17.98 -5.91
CA ILE A 249 23.41 17.87 -5.35
C ILE A 249 24.41 17.30 -6.36
N MET A 250 24.03 16.29 -7.15
CA MET A 250 24.96 15.61 -8.07
C MET A 250 25.64 16.55 -9.07
N PRO A 251 24.98 17.58 -9.65
CA PRO A 251 25.65 18.53 -10.54
C PRO A 251 26.75 19.37 -9.89
N LEU A 252 26.78 19.45 -8.55
CA LEU A 252 27.79 20.20 -7.79
C LEU A 252 29.06 19.37 -7.53
N VAL A 253 29.03 18.07 -7.81
CA VAL A 253 30.13 17.14 -7.50
C VAL A 253 31.14 17.13 -8.64
N GLU A 254 32.38 17.55 -8.36
CA GLU A 254 33.50 17.48 -9.29
C GLU A 254 34.54 16.46 -8.79
N LEU A 255 34.66 15.32 -9.46
CA LEU A 255 35.68 14.32 -9.15
C LEU A 255 36.99 14.61 -9.89
N PRO A 256 38.16 14.42 -9.24
CA PRO A 256 38.36 13.83 -7.92
C PRO A 256 38.33 14.82 -6.74
N ARG A 257 38.19 16.13 -7.00
CA ARG A 257 38.27 17.20 -5.98
C ARG A 257 37.36 16.91 -4.79
N ASP A 258 36.13 16.48 -5.06
CA ASP A 258 35.09 16.30 -4.05
C ASP A 258 35.00 14.86 -3.50
N LEU A 259 35.99 14.01 -3.80
CA LEU A 259 36.00 12.59 -3.40
C LEU A 259 35.87 12.42 -1.88
N THR A 260 36.54 13.24 -1.08
CA THR A 260 36.46 13.18 0.39
C THR A 260 35.06 13.52 0.90
N GLY A 261 34.44 14.59 0.37
CA GLY A 261 33.07 14.96 0.73
C GLY A 261 32.05 13.89 0.37
N VAL A 262 32.18 13.31 -0.83
CA VAL A 262 31.36 12.17 -1.28
C VAL A 262 31.57 10.97 -0.36
N ALA A 263 32.82 10.62 -0.02
CA ALA A 263 33.12 9.50 0.86
C ALA A 263 32.52 9.67 2.27
N MET A 264 32.60 10.89 2.83
CA MET A 264 31.98 11.20 4.13
C MET A 264 30.45 11.07 4.09
N ALA A 265 29.81 11.62 3.05
CA ALA A 265 28.37 11.49 2.87
C ALA A 265 27.93 10.02 2.73
N MET A 266 28.67 9.26 1.90
CA MET A 266 28.44 7.83 1.70
C MET A 266 28.63 7.02 2.98
N ALA A 267 29.60 7.36 3.83
CA ALA A 267 29.78 6.70 5.13
C ALA A 267 28.55 6.90 6.03
N GLY A 268 28.02 8.13 6.11
CA GLY A 268 26.79 8.41 6.87
C GLY A 268 25.58 7.61 6.36
N PHE A 269 25.33 7.63 5.05
CA PHE A 269 24.22 6.86 4.47
C PHE A 269 24.42 5.34 4.60
N SER A 270 25.67 4.85 4.54
CA SER A 270 25.99 3.43 4.76
C SER A 270 25.62 2.97 6.16
N ILE A 271 25.80 3.80 7.19
CA ILE A 271 25.31 3.47 8.55
C ILE A 271 23.79 3.25 8.54
N THR A 272 23.04 4.05 7.79
CA THR A 272 21.57 3.88 7.69
C THR A 272 21.19 2.57 6.98
N ILE A 273 21.91 2.23 5.91
CA ILE A 273 21.70 0.99 5.16
C ILE A 273 21.99 -0.22 6.05
N LEU A 274 23.15 -0.22 6.73
CA LEU A 274 23.54 -1.29 7.66
C LEU A 274 22.54 -1.43 8.81
N ALA A 275 22.07 -0.32 9.37
CA ALA A 275 21.00 -0.34 10.38
C ALA A 275 19.71 -0.99 9.84
N THR A 276 19.31 -0.64 8.61
CA THR A 276 18.12 -1.23 7.97
C THR A 276 18.30 -2.73 7.74
N MET A 277 19.48 -3.16 7.28
CA MET A 277 19.81 -4.58 7.08
C MET A 277 19.77 -5.36 8.40
N GLN A 278 20.31 -4.78 9.47
CA GLN A 278 20.37 -5.43 10.78
C GLN A 278 18.99 -5.52 11.45
N LEU A 279 18.15 -4.49 11.28
CA LEU A 279 16.81 -4.45 11.87
C LEU A 279 15.80 -5.28 11.05
N GLY A 280 15.99 -5.31 9.73
CA GLY A 280 15.06 -5.86 8.76
C GLY A 280 13.95 -4.87 8.41
N MET A 281 13.36 -5.05 7.22
CA MET A 281 12.37 -4.10 6.68
C MET A 281 11.15 -3.94 7.58
N VAL A 282 10.57 -5.04 8.08
CA VAL A 282 9.34 -4.97 8.88
C VAL A 282 9.53 -4.11 10.14
N ARG A 283 10.61 -4.32 10.88
CA ARG A 283 10.92 -3.53 12.09
C ARG A 283 11.34 -2.10 11.78
N THR A 284 12.06 -1.87 10.68
CA THR A 284 12.43 -0.52 10.19
C THR A 284 11.20 0.37 10.00
N TYR A 285 10.07 -0.23 9.60
CA TYR A 285 8.80 0.47 9.41
C TYR A 285 7.83 0.15 10.55
N PHE A 286 8.26 0.34 11.80
CA PHE A 286 7.42 0.22 13.01
C PHE A 286 6.74 -1.13 13.25
N GLY A 287 7.24 -2.22 12.66
CA GLY A 287 6.59 -3.53 12.79
C GLY A 287 6.45 -4.00 14.24
N SER A 288 7.36 -3.60 15.14
CA SER A 288 7.27 -3.92 16.57
C SER A 288 6.20 -3.09 17.28
N GLU A 289 6.19 -1.79 17.03
CA GLU A 289 5.32 -0.78 17.63
C GLU A 289 3.87 -0.93 17.16
N LEU A 290 3.69 -1.45 15.95
CA LEU A 290 2.39 -1.78 15.37
C LEU A 290 1.95 -3.23 15.65
N GLY A 291 2.76 -4.03 16.35
CA GLY A 291 2.40 -5.38 16.79
C GLY A 291 2.55 -6.50 15.74
N PHE A 292 3.16 -6.24 14.59
CA PHE A 292 3.40 -7.24 13.53
C PHE A 292 4.56 -8.19 13.85
N VAL A 293 5.53 -7.75 14.65
CA VAL A 293 6.66 -8.58 15.11
C VAL A 293 6.97 -8.32 16.58
N LYS A 294 7.53 -9.31 17.27
CA LYS A 294 7.94 -9.13 18.67
C LYS A 294 9.08 -8.11 18.79
N PRO A 295 9.06 -7.20 19.79
CA PRO A 295 10.19 -6.35 20.13
C PRO A 295 11.45 -7.20 20.34
N SER A 296 12.59 -6.69 19.85
CA SER A 296 13.86 -7.42 19.91
C SER A 296 15.01 -6.43 20.01
N TRP A 297 15.88 -6.68 20.98
CA TRP A 297 17.13 -5.93 21.12
C TRP A 297 18.13 -6.38 20.05
N ILE A 298 18.64 -5.41 19.30
CA ILE A 298 19.57 -5.66 18.21
C ILE A 298 21.00 -5.45 18.72
N SER A 299 21.78 -6.52 18.80
CA SER A 299 23.17 -6.51 19.32
C SER A 299 24.25 -6.37 18.24
N GLY A 300 23.86 -6.31 16.95
CA GLY A 300 24.79 -6.13 15.84
C GLY A 300 25.07 -4.66 15.53
N PHE A 301 26.21 -4.38 14.89
CA PHE A 301 26.51 -3.05 14.35
C PHE A 301 25.47 -2.65 13.30
N PRO A 302 24.98 -1.39 13.29
CA PRO A 302 25.41 -0.25 14.13
C PRO A 302 24.65 -0.04 15.45
N TYR A 303 23.64 -0.86 15.78
CA TYR A 303 22.79 -0.66 16.97
C TYR A 303 23.51 -0.90 18.30
N ASN A 304 24.58 -1.71 18.32
CA ASN A 304 25.38 -1.93 19.51
C ASN A 304 26.26 -0.72 19.91
N THR A 305 26.44 0.24 19.01
CA THR A 305 27.34 1.40 19.22
C THR A 305 26.58 2.72 19.17
N ILE A 306 25.56 2.84 18.33
CA ILE A 306 24.83 4.08 18.07
C ILE A 306 23.36 3.88 18.48
N PRO A 307 22.79 4.68 19.40
CA PRO A 307 21.41 4.50 19.86
C PRO A 307 20.33 4.63 18.78
N HIS A 308 20.52 5.53 17.80
CA HIS A 308 19.59 5.75 16.68
C HIS A 308 20.35 5.78 15.33
N PRO A 309 20.93 4.64 14.90
CA PRO A 309 21.90 4.63 13.81
C PRO A 309 21.31 5.06 12.48
N MET A 310 20.02 4.81 12.24
CA MET A 310 19.34 5.26 11.02
C MET A 310 19.25 6.79 10.94
N ILE A 311 18.85 7.46 12.01
CA ILE A 311 18.71 8.91 12.04
C ILE A 311 20.09 9.57 12.08
N VAL A 312 20.98 9.09 12.95
CA VAL A 312 22.35 9.60 13.06
C VAL A 312 23.11 9.46 11.74
N GLY A 313 23.00 8.31 11.06
CA GLY A 313 23.63 8.10 9.75
C GLY A 313 23.14 9.10 8.69
N GLN A 314 21.82 9.34 8.61
CA GLN A 314 21.25 10.35 7.72
C GLN A 314 21.76 11.76 8.06
N LEU A 315 21.80 12.13 9.34
CA LEU A 315 22.30 13.44 9.77
C LEU A 315 23.79 13.63 9.46
N ILE A 316 24.62 12.60 9.63
CA ILE A 316 26.03 12.62 9.22
C ILE A 316 26.15 12.82 7.70
N GLY A 317 25.36 12.06 6.93
CA GLY A 317 25.34 12.16 5.46
C GLY A 317 25.02 13.58 4.99
N PHE A 318 23.92 14.15 5.48
CA PHE A 318 23.50 15.51 5.13
C PHE A 318 24.43 16.60 5.68
N SER A 319 24.94 16.45 6.90
CA SER A 319 25.90 17.42 7.46
C SER A 319 27.19 17.46 6.64
N SER A 320 27.64 16.30 6.14
CA SER A 320 28.81 16.21 5.26
C SER A 320 28.56 16.94 3.93
N ILE A 321 27.38 16.75 3.34
CA ILE A 321 26.97 17.46 2.12
C ILE A 321 26.93 18.97 2.35
N LEU A 322 26.26 19.42 3.42
CA LEU A 322 26.17 20.83 3.75
C LEU A 322 27.54 21.45 3.99
N TYR A 323 28.40 20.79 4.76
CA TYR A 323 29.73 21.30 5.08
C TYR A 323 30.63 21.38 3.84
N TRP A 324 30.63 20.34 3.00
CA TRP A 324 31.50 20.25 1.84
C TRP A 324 31.09 21.20 0.71
N PHE A 325 29.78 21.31 0.44
CA PHE A 325 29.24 22.09 -0.68
C PHE A 325 28.67 23.46 -0.25
N LYS A 326 28.96 23.93 0.99
CA LYS A 326 28.39 25.17 1.54
C LYS A 326 28.56 26.41 0.65
N ASP A 327 29.67 26.49 -0.09
CA ASP A 327 30.04 27.68 -0.86
C ASP A 327 29.49 27.64 -2.30
N THR A 328 29.06 26.48 -2.78
CA THR A 328 28.55 26.26 -4.15
C THR A 328 27.05 25.94 -4.18
N MET A 329 26.48 25.50 -3.05
CA MET A 329 25.09 25.08 -2.99
C MET A 329 24.13 26.29 -2.98
N PRO A 330 23.10 26.30 -3.85
CA PRO A 330 22.04 27.31 -3.81
C PRO A 330 21.33 27.33 -2.45
N LYS A 331 20.86 28.51 -2.04
CA LYS A 331 20.18 28.70 -0.74
C LYS A 331 18.94 27.82 -0.61
N GLU A 332 18.23 27.61 -1.72
CA GLU A 332 17.04 26.77 -1.80
C GLU A 332 17.40 25.29 -1.53
N THR A 333 18.53 24.82 -2.06
CA THR A 333 19.03 23.45 -1.83
C THR A 333 19.53 23.30 -0.40
N VAL A 334 20.21 24.30 0.16
CA VAL A 334 20.57 24.30 1.59
C VAL A 334 19.32 24.19 2.45
N ALA A 335 18.29 25.00 2.19
CA ALA A 335 17.02 24.97 2.90
C ALA A 335 16.33 23.60 2.79
N LEU A 336 16.34 22.98 1.60
CA LEU A 336 15.81 21.64 1.36
C LEU A 336 16.52 20.59 2.22
N VAL A 337 17.85 20.57 2.21
CA VAL A 337 18.65 19.60 3.01
C VAL A 337 18.43 19.82 4.51
N VAL A 338 18.46 21.07 4.97
CA VAL A 338 18.19 21.42 6.37
C VAL A 338 16.77 20.98 6.78
N ALA A 339 15.76 21.20 5.94
CA ALA A 339 14.39 20.78 6.21
C ALA A 339 14.27 19.23 6.31
N HIS A 340 15.02 18.48 5.50
CA HIS A 340 15.10 17.02 5.65
C HIS A 340 15.72 16.61 6.99
N MET A 341 16.82 17.25 7.39
CA MET A 341 17.45 17.01 8.69
C MET A 341 16.50 17.33 9.85
N SER A 342 15.85 18.50 9.80
CA SER A 342 14.85 18.89 10.80
C SER A 342 13.68 17.90 10.89
N SER A 343 13.21 17.38 9.75
CA SER A 343 12.13 16.38 9.73
C SER A 343 12.56 15.05 10.37
N TYR A 344 13.79 14.60 10.14
CA TYR A 344 14.35 13.42 10.83
C TYR A 344 14.48 13.66 12.34
N THR A 345 14.97 14.83 12.75
CA THR A 345 15.08 15.18 14.17
C THR A 345 13.70 15.29 14.83
N LEU A 346 12.72 15.90 14.17
CA LEU A 346 11.34 15.98 14.69
C LEU A 346 10.75 14.59 14.90
N HIS A 347 10.92 13.70 13.93
CA HIS A 347 10.44 12.33 14.05
C HIS A 347 11.15 11.56 15.17
N MET A 348 12.47 11.71 15.31
CA MET A 348 13.23 11.15 16.44
C MET A 348 12.71 11.65 17.79
N VAL A 349 12.45 12.96 17.92
CA VAL A 349 11.90 13.54 19.14
C VAL A 349 10.49 13.00 19.41
N GLN A 350 9.65 12.86 18.39
CA GLN A 350 8.35 12.21 18.53
C GLN A 350 8.52 10.80 19.09
N GLU A 351 9.37 9.97 18.47
CA GLU A 351 9.64 8.61 18.94
C GLU A 351 10.08 8.62 20.40
N MET A 352 11.08 9.42 20.78
CA MET A 352 11.59 9.50 22.16
C MET A 352 10.53 9.92 23.18
N LEU A 353 9.65 10.86 22.82
CA LEU A 353 8.59 11.35 23.71
C LEU A 353 7.40 10.38 23.83
N THR A 354 7.18 9.55 22.83
CA THR A 354 5.99 8.68 22.74
C THR A 354 6.30 7.18 22.93
N SER A 355 7.59 6.81 22.99
CA SER A 355 8.10 5.47 23.32
C SER A 355 8.11 5.18 24.84
N SER A 356 7.41 5.99 25.63
CA SER A 356 7.13 5.71 27.04
C SER A 356 5.92 4.76 27.18
N TYR A 357 6.03 3.51 26.72
CA TYR A 357 5.10 2.42 27.06
C TYR A 357 5.78 1.06 27.09
#